data_AF-A0A964ZKY2-F1
#
_entry.id   AF-A0A964ZKY2-F1
#
_cell.length_a   1.000
_cell.length_b   1.000
_cell.length_c   1.000
_cell.angle_alpha   90.00
_cell.angle_beta   90.00
_cell.angle_gamma   90.00
#
_symmetry.space_group_name_H-M   'P 1'
#
loop_
_entity.id
_entity.type
_entity.pdbx_description
1 polymer ?
#
loop_
_entity_poly.entity_id
_entity_poly.type
_entity_poly.pdbx_seq_one_letter_code
_entity_poly.pdbx_strand_id
1 'polypeptide(L)'
;MAKRVLLAAPRGYCAGVDRAVITVEKALELYGAPVYVRKQIVHNIHVVSSLEKKGAIFVDETDEVPEGSIVIFSAHGVSPQVHKEAAQRNLKTIDATCPLVTKVHQEARRFAKD
;
A
#
# COMPACT_ATOMS: atom_id res chain seq x y z
N MET A 1 27.45 36.46 4.79
CA MET A 1 26.86 35.63 5.87
C MET A 1 26.07 34.50 5.23
N ALA A 2 26.31 33.24 5.60
CA ALA A 2 25.50 32.13 5.12
C ALA A 2 24.09 32.20 5.73
N LYS A 3 23.04 31.93 4.93
CA LYS A 3 21.66 31.90 5.43
C LYS A 3 21.47 30.68 6.34
N ARG A 4 20.78 30.87 7.47
CA ARG A 4 20.45 29.81 8.43
C ARG A 4 19.31 28.94 7.89
N VAL A 5 19.51 27.63 7.85
CA VAL A 5 18.48 26.63 7.52
C VAL A 5 17.92 26.05 8.82
N LEU A 6 16.60 25.92 8.92
CA LEU A 6 15.91 25.30 10.05
C LEU A 6 15.20 24.02 9.60
N LEU A 7 15.21 22.99 10.44
CA LEU A 7 14.55 21.72 10.18
C LEU A 7 13.44 21.49 11.21
N ALA A 8 12.22 21.27 10.73
CA ALA A 8 11.05 21.03 11.58
C ALA A 8 11.09 19.65 12.25
N ALA A 9 10.39 19.50 13.38
CA ALA A 9 10.14 18.22 14.04
C ALA A 9 8.70 18.17 14.57
N PRO A 10 7.93 17.09 14.32
CA PRO A 10 8.29 15.91 13.52
C PRO A 10 8.30 16.20 12.00
N ARG A 11 9.07 15.40 11.24
CA ARG A 11 9.11 15.41 9.77
C ARG A 11 9.39 14.00 9.24
N GLY A 12 8.90 13.68 8.04
CA GLY A 12 9.17 12.38 7.39
C GLY A 12 8.06 11.34 7.62
N TYR A 13 8.47 10.09 7.85
CA TYR A 13 7.57 8.94 7.90
C TYR A 13 6.62 9.00 9.11
N CYS A 14 5.36 8.66 8.87
CA CYS A 14 4.43 8.30 9.93
C CYS A 14 4.37 6.78 10.07
N ALA A 15 3.77 6.28 11.15
CA ALA A 15 3.63 4.85 11.40
C ALA A 15 2.90 4.08 10.27
N GLY A 16 1.94 4.72 9.60
CA GLY A 16 1.22 4.12 8.47
C GLY A 16 2.10 3.93 7.24
N VAL A 17 2.93 4.92 6.91
CA VAL A 17 3.90 4.86 5.81
C VAL A 17 4.95 3.78 6.09
N ASP A 18 5.53 3.79 7.29
CA ASP A 18 6.56 2.82 7.69
C ASP A 18 6.04 1.37 7.60
N ARG A 19 4.87 1.11 8.19
CA ARG A 19 4.19 -0.19 8.08
C ARG A 19 3.98 -0.62 6.63
N ALA A 20 3.53 0.28 5.77
CA ALA A 20 3.19 -0.06 4.39
C ALA A 20 4.44 -0.42 3.57
N VAL A 21 5.52 0.34 3.72
CA VAL A 21 6.80 0.03 3.06
C VAL A 21 7.35 -1.30 3.56
N ILE A 22 7.40 -1.51 4.87
CA ILE A 22 7.88 -2.78 5.46
C ILE A 22 7.04 -3.98 5.01
N THR A 23 5.74 -3.79 4.78
CA THR A 23 4.86 -4.86 4.29
C THR A 23 5.30 -5.36 2.91
N VAL A 24 5.65 -4.45 1.99
CA VAL A 24 6.15 -4.83 0.67
C VAL A 24 7.51 -5.51 0.77
N GLU A 25 8.43 -4.95 1.58
CA GLU A 25 9.77 -5.53 1.77
C GLU A 25 9.72 -6.95 2.34
N LYS A 26 8.90 -7.18 3.37
CA LYS A 26 8.71 -8.51 3.97
C LYS A 26 8.02 -9.48 3.03
N ALA A 27 7.07 -9.02 2.22
CA ALA A 27 6.45 -9.87 1.22
C ALA A 27 7.48 -10.32 0.17
N LEU A 28 8.33 -9.42 -0.30
CA LEU A 28 9.43 -9.76 -1.22
C LEU A 28 10.43 -10.74 -0.57
N GLU A 29 10.76 -10.57 0.71
CA GLU A 29 11.63 -11.49 1.44
C GLU A 29 11.02 -12.89 1.59
N LEU A 30 9.74 -12.97 1.95
CA LEU A 30 9.06 -14.24 2.24
C LEU A 30 8.65 -15.01 0.99
N TYR A 31 8.26 -14.31 -0.08
CA TYR A 31 7.65 -14.93 -1.26
C TYR A 31 8.48 -14.81 -2.53
N GLY A 32 9.54 -13.99 -2.52
CA GLY A 32 10.33 -13.67 -3.71
C GLY A 32 9.59 -12.73 -4.67
N ALA A 33 10.28 -12.33 -5.73
CA ALA A 33 9.68 -11.53 -6.81
C ALA A 33 8.95 -12.43 -7.83
N PRO A 34 7.86 -11.95 -8.46
CA PRO A 34 7.26 -10.63 -8.27
C PRO A 34 6.24 -10.58 -7.13
N VAL A 35 6.16 -9.42 -6.47
CA VAL A 35 5.03 -9.06 -5.57
C VAL A 35 4.28 -7.89 -6.19
N TYR A 36 2.97 -8.04 -6.39
CA TYR A 36 2.16 -6.99 -6.98
C TYR A 36 1.65 -6.02 -5.91
N VAL A 37 1.59 -4.74 -6.24
CA VAL A 37 1.03 -3.70 -5.36
C VAL A 37 -0.01 -2.91 -6.16
N ARG A 38 -1.23 -2.83 -5.62
CA ARG A 38 -2.35 -2.11 -6.25
C ARG A 38 -2.19 -0.61 -5.98
N LYS A 39 -1.95 0.17 -7.05
CA LYS A 39 -1.45 1.56 -7.01
C LYS A 39 -0.12 1.66 -6.24
N GLN A 40 0.45 2.86 -6.18
CA GLN A 40 1.65 3.12 -5.38
C GLN A 40 1.41 2.84 -3.89
N ILE A 41 2.36 2.16 -3.23
CA ILE A 41 2.27 1.82 -1.80
C ILE A 41 2.13 3.07 -0.93
N VAL A 42 2.87 4.13 -1.31
CA VAL A 42 2.83 5.51 -0.80
C VAL A 42 3.16 6.46 -1.95
N HIS A 43 2.72 7.72 -1.88
CA HIS A 43 3.02 8.73 -2.90
C HIS A 43 4.42 9.34 -2.75
N ASN A 44 5.46 8.52 -2.94
CA ASN A 44 6.85 8.96 -2.96
C ASN A 44 7.63 8.18 -4.02
N ILE A 45 8.10 8.89 -5.05
CA ILE A 45 8.78 8.29 -6.20
C ILE A 45 10.06 7.53 -5.84
N HIS A 46 10.80 7.99 -4.82
CA HIS A 46 12.03 7.32 -4.39
C HIS A 46 11.73 5.98 -3.73
N VAL A 47 10.66 5.93 -2.92
CA VAL A 47 10.20 4.69 -2.29
C VAL A 47 9.69 3.71 -3.34
N VAL A 48 8.83 4.17 -4.25
CA VAL A 48 8.28 3.34 -5.33
C VAL A 48 9.41 2.75 -6.17
N SER A 49 10.33 3.60 -6.67
CA SER A 49 11.46 3.15 -7.49
C SER A 49 12.40 2.20 -6.74
N SER A 50 12.58 2.39 -5.43
CA SER A 50 13.39 1.48 -4.62
C SER A 50 12.75 0.09 -4.51
N LEU A 51 11.44 0.01 -4.35
CA LEU A 51 10.71 -1.26 -4.26
C LEU A 51 10.60 -1.96 -5.63
N GLU A 52 10.43 -1.21 -6.72
CA GLU A 52 10.47 -1.76 -8.09
C GLU A 52 11.80 -2.46 -8.37
N LYS A 53 12.91 -1.83 -7.98
CA LYS A 53 14.26 -2.43 -8.11
C LYS A 53 14.42 -3.72 -7.29
N LYS A 54 13.63 -3.91 -6.23
CA LYS A 54 13.60 -5.14 -5.42
C LYS A 54 12.64 -6.20 -5.97
N GLY A 55 11.86 -5.89 -7.02
CA GLY A 55 10.93 -6.84 -7.66
C GLY A 55 9.45 -6.62 -7.32
N ALA A 56 9.08 -5.49 -6.72
CA ALA A 56 7.68 -5.09 -6.64
C ALA A 56 7.17 -4.61 -8.00
N ILE A 57 5.94 -4.98 -8.36
CA ILE A 57 5.27 -4.51 -9.59
C ILE A 57 4.04 -3.70 -9.17
N PHE A 58 4.05 -2.40 -9.46
CA PHE A 58 2.91 -1.53 -9.20
C PHE A 58 1.94 -1.57 -10.38
N VAL A 59 0.68 -1.88 -10.11
CA VAL A 59 -0.38 -1.98 -11.13
C VAL A 59 -1.48 -0.96 -10.90
N ASP A 60 -2.12 -0.54 -12.00
CA ASP A 60 -3.16 0.45 -11.94
C ASP A 60 -4.54 -0.13 -11.67
N GLU A 61 -4.79 -1.39 -11.96
CA GLU A 61 -6.06 -2.09 -11.79
C GLU A 61 -5.88 -3.51 -11.26
N THR A 62 -6.96 -4.07 -10.70
CA THR A 62 -6.92 -5.38 -10.04
C THR A 62 -6.72 -6.50 -11.05
N ASP A 63 -7.23 -6.35 -12.28
CA ASP A 63 -7.22 -7.32 -13.37
C ASP A 63 -5.84 -7.48 -14.04
N GLU A 64 -4.94 -6.52 -13.86
CA GLU A 64 -3.55 -6.58 -14.33
C GLU A 64 -2.68 -7.60 -13.56
N VAL A 65 -3.08 -7.97 -12.34
CA VAL A 65 -2.33 -8.96 -11.52
C VAL A 65 -2.58 -10.38 -12.05
N PRO A 66 -1.62 -11.29 -12.22
CA PRO A 66 -1.95 -12.67 -12.60
C PRO A 66 -2.75 -13.40 -11.51
N GLU A 67 -3.72 -14.23 -11.90
CA GLU A 67 -4.55 -14.99 -10.94
C GLU A 67 -3.70 -15.84 -9.99
N GLY A 68 -4.15 -15.99 -8.74
CA GLY A 68 -3.39 -16.74 -7.72
C GLY A 68 -2.17 -16.00 -7.14
N SER A 69 -1.77 -14.86 -7.71
CA SER A 69 -0.59 -14.10 -7.29
C SER A 69 -0.81 -13.33 -5.98
N ILE A 70 0.28 -12.88 -5.38
CA ILE A 70 0.25 -12.03 -4.19
C ILE A 70 0.02 -10.57 -4.61
N VAL A 71 -0.97 -9.93 -3.99
CA VAL A 71 -1.25 -8.51 -4.20
C VAL A 71 -1.31 -7.78 -2.87
N ILE A 72 -0.66 -6.62 -2.80
CA ILE A 72 -0.65 -5.74 -1.64
C ILE A 72 -1.55 -4.52 -1.92
N PHE A 73 -2.48 -4.23 -1.02
CA PHE A 73 -3.26 -2.98 -1.08
C PHE A 73 -2.49 -1.85 -0.39
N SER A 74 -2.48 -0.67 -1.01
CA SER A 74 -1.68 0.46 -0.55
C SER A 74 -2.09 1.02 0.83
N ALA A 75 -1.25 1.89 1.41
CA ALA A 75 -1.54 2.56 2.68
C ALA A 75 -2.85 3.38 2.68
N HIS A 76 -3.31 3.78 1.49
CA HIS A 76 -4.46 4.67 1.27
C HIS A 76 -5.81 3.94 1.32
N GLY A 77 -5.80 2.61 1.38
CA GLY A 77 -7.02 1.81 1.34
C GLY A 77 -7.54 1.55 -0.07
N VAL A 78 -8.48 0.62 -0.15
CA VAL A 78 -9.20 0.26 -1.38
C VAL A 78 -10.70 0.16 -1.12
N SER A 79 -11.50 0.21 -2.19
CA SER A 79 -12.95 0.08 -2.09
C SER A 79 -13.36 -1.37 -1.78
N PRO A 80 -14.58 -1.61 -1.26
CA PRO A 80 -15.12 -2.96 -1.11
C PRO A 80 -15.17 -3.75 -2.44
N GLN A 81 -15.29 -3.05 -3.57
CA GLN A 81 -15.33 -3.65 -4.90
C GLN A 81 -13.97 -4.27 -5.27
N VAL A 82 -12.86 -3.57 -4.99
CA VAL A 82 -11.50 -4.09 -5.23
C VAL A 82 -11.22 -5.35 -4.41
N HIS A 83 -11.72 -5.44 -3.17
CA HIS A 83 -11.62 -6.67 -2.39
C HIS A 83 -12.37 -7.85 -3.05
N LYS A 84 -13.54 -7.61 -3.64
CA LYS A 84 -14.31 -8.65 -4.34
C LYS A 84 -13.60 -9.11 -5.60
N GLU A 85 -13.07 -8.19 -6.40
CA GLU A 85 -12.29 -8.51 -7.60
C GLU A 85 -11.07 -9.38 -7.27
N ALA A 86 -10.31 -9.01 -6.24
CA ALA A 86 -9.16 -9.79 -5.81
C ALA A 86 -9.55 -11.21 -5.36
N ALA A 87 -10.67 -11.35 -4.65
CA ALA A 87 -11.21 -12.65 -4.26
C ALA A 87 -11.66 -13.49 -5.46
N GLN A 88 -12.37 -12.89 -6.43
CA GLN A 88 -12.82 -13.56 -7.66
C GLN A 88 -11.64 -14.11 -8.48
N ARG A 89 -10.50 -13.42 -8.44
CA ARG A 89 -9.28 -13.80 -9.17
C ARG A 89 -8.33 -14.67 -8.35
N ASN A 90 -8.80 -15.17 -7.20
CA ASN A 90 -8.04 -16.00 -6.26
C ASN A 90 -6.71 -15.39 -5.82
N LEU A 91 -6.63 -14.05 -5.75
CA LEU A 91 -5.40 -13.37 -5.35
C LEU A 91 -5.14 -13.54 -3.85
N LYS A 92 -3.87 -13.71 -3.49
CA LYS A 92 -3.41 -13.76 -2.10
C LYS A 92 -3.19 -12.33 -1.62
N THR A 93 -4.22 -11.74 -1.01
CA THR A 93 -4.20 -10.33 -0.63
C THR A 93 -3.47 -10.08 0.69
N ILE A 94 -2.61 -9.04 0.73
CA ILE A 94 -2.03 -8.48 1.97
C ILE A 94 -2.48 -7.02 2.07
N ASP A 95 -3.12 -6.66 3.19
CA ASP A 95 -3.67 -5.31 3.35
C ASP A 95 -2.72 -4.40 4.15
N ALA A 96 -2.05 -3.49 3.43
CA ALA A 96 -1.16 -2.49 4.02
C ALA A 96 -1.88 -1.18 4.39
N THR A 97 -3.21 -1.11 4.27
CA THR A 97 -4.02 0.07 4.63
C THR A 97 -3.66 0.57 6.02
N CYS A 98 -3.45 1.88 6.14
CA CYS A 98 -3.19 2.51 7.42
C CYS A 98 -4.39 2.30 8.38
N PRO A 99 -4.18 1.88 9.65
CA PRO A 99 -5.28 1.69 10.59
C PRO A 99 -6.17 2.94 10.79
N LEU A 100 -5.60 4.13 10.62
CA LEU A 100 -6.37 5.39 10.68
C LEU A 100 -7.30 5.57 9.47
N VAL A 101 -6.93 5.04 8.30
CA VAL A 101 -7.81 4.99 7.11
C VAL A 101 -8.91 3.94 7.33
N THR A 102 -8.54 2.75 7.80
CA THR A 102 -9.52 1.69 8.10
C THR A 102 -10.58 2.16 9.11
N LYS A 103 -10.19 2.96 10.12
CA LYS A 103 -11.13 3.58 11.06
C LYS A 103 -12.19 4.42 10.34
N VAL A 104 -11.78 5.27 9.38
CA VAL A 104 -12.73 6.09 8.61
C VAL A 104 -13.63 5.22 7.72
N HIS A 105 -13.08 4.15 7.11
CA HIS A 105 -13.90 3.19 6.36
C HIS A 105 -14.96 2.51 7.23
N GLN A 106 -14.64 2.21 8.49
CA GLN A 106 -15.61 1.61 9.43
C GLN A 106 -16.74 2.58 9.78
N GLU A 107 -16.43 3.85 10.05
CA GLU A 107 -17.47 4.87 10.30
C GLU A 107 -18.37 5.05 9.07
N ALA A 108 -17.80 5.14 7.86
CA ALA A 108 -18.58 5.26 6.63
C ALA A 108 -19.54 4.08 6.43
N ARG A 109 -19.10 2.85 6.73
CA ARG A 109 -19.94 1.65 6.67
C ARG A 109 -21.04 1.63 7.73
N ARG A 110 -20.79 2.19 8.91
CA ARG A 110 -21.78 2.32 9.98
C ARG A 110 -22.88 3.29 9.55
N PHE A 111 -22.51 4.52 9.17
CA PHE A 111 -23.48 5.53 8.73
C PHE A 111 -24.30 5.13 7.52
N ALA A 112 -23.77 4.32 6.60
CA ALA A 112 -24.53 3.84 5.44
C ALA A 112 -25.57 2.75 5.77
N LYS A 113 -25.53 2.16 6.98
CA LYS A 113 -26.50 1.16 7.45
C LYS A 113 -27.60 1.78 8.31
N ASP A 114 -27.34 2.95 8.88
CA ASP A 114 -28.28 3.74 9.68
C ASP A 114 -29.26 4.49 8.75
#